data_AF-A0AAV8V6G9-F1
#
_entry.id   AF-A0AAV8V6G9-F1
#
_cell.length_a   1.000
_cell.length_b   1.000
_cell.length_c   1.000
_cell.angle_alpha   90.00
_cell.angle_beta   90.00
_cell.angle_gamma   90.00
#
_symmetry.space_group_name_H-M   'P 1'
#
loop_
_entity.id
_entity.type
_entity.pdbx_description
1 polymer ?
#
loop_
_entity_poly.entity_id
_entity_poly.type
_entity_poly.pdbx_seq_one_letter_code
_entity_poly.pdbx_strand_id
1 'polypeptide(L)' 'MLISNQLASSFSWYGRKKKNVFKDTLLAKLIIAAAEKAIKTNTNRDTEVAIQTWLRRAEERRQSQLRKENRLNG' A
#
# COMPACT_ATOMS: atom_id res chain seq x y z
N MET A 1 -0.44 6.80 -9.26
CA MET A 1 0.35 5.91 -8.37
C MET A 1 0.67 4.63 -9.14
N LEU A 2 1.83 4.02 -8.88
CA LEU A 2 2.27 2.78 -9.53
C LEU A 2 1.31 1.60 -9.29
N ILE A 3 0.58 1.62 -8.17
CA ILE A 3 -0.46 0.65 -7.81
C ILE A 3 -1.79 1.39 -7.64
N SER A 4 -2.88 0.89 -8.23
CA SER A 4 -4.21 1.47 -8.05
C SER A 4 -4.72 1.26 -6.61
N ASN A 5 -5.63 2.12 -6.14
CA ASN A 5 -6.23 1.94 -4.82
C ASN A 5 -7.05 0.65 -4.72
N GLN A 6 -7.66 0.21 -5.83
CA GLN A 6 -8.35 -1.09 -5.94
C GLN A 6 -7.39 -2.25 -5.74
N LEU A 7 -6.23 -2.25 -6.40
CA LEU A 7 -5.24 -3.31 -6.24
C LEU A 7 -4.64 -3.27 -4.83
N ALA A 8 -4.23 -2.09 -4.36
CA ALA A 8 -3.67 -1.90 -3.03
C ALA A 8 -4.63 -2.33 -1.90
N SER A 9 -5.94 -2.14 -2.06
CA SER A 9 -6.92 -2.53 -1.04
C SER A 9 -7.06 -4.05 -0.88
N SER A 10 -6.68 -4.84 -1.88
CA SER A 10 -6.64 -6.32 -1.82
C SER A 10 -5.46 -6.87 -1.01
N PHE A 11 -4.49 -6.03 -0.63
CA PHE A 11 -3.30 -6.43 0.10
C PHE A 11 -3.31 -5.97 1.56
N SER A 12 -2.61 -6.74 2.39
CA SER A 12 -2.09 -6.27 3.67
C SER A 12 -0.72 -6.87 3.91
N TRP A 13 0.05 -6.27 4.82
CA TRP A 13 1.42 -6.73 5.06
C TRP A 13 1.52 -8.20 5.47
N TYR A 14 0.63 -8.66 6.36
CA TYR A 14 0.59 -10.04 6.87
C TYR A 14 -0.60 -10.87 6.36
N GLY A 15 -1.32 -10.43 5.32
CA GLY A 15 -2.50 -11.15 4.82
C GLY A 15 -3.72 -11.17 5.76
N ARG A 16 -3.85 -10.20 6.66
CA ARG A 16 -5.00 -10.08 7.57
C ARG A 16 -6.30 -9.79 6.82
N LYS A 17 -7.43 -10.21 7.39
CA LYS A 17 -8.80 -9.97 6.84
C LYS A 17 -8.98 -10.54 5.42
N LYS A 18 -8.46 -11.75 5.16
CA LYS A 18 -8.54 -12.43 3.84
C LYS A 18 -7.88 -11.65 2.69
N LYS A 19 -6.93 -10.76 3.01
CA LYS A 19 -6.15 -10.02 2.01
C LYS A 19 -4.91 -10.80 1.61
N ASN A 20 -4.40 -10.53 0.41
CA ASN A 20 -3.14 -11.09 -0.04
C ASN A 20 -1.96 -10.56 0.80
N VAL A 21 -0.94 -11.39 0.98
CA VAL A 21 0.29 -11.04 1.72
C VAL A 21 1.17 -10.15 0.85
N PHE A 22 1.45 -8.92 1.29
CA PHE A 22 2.26 -7.98 0.52
C PHE A 22 3.77 -8.16 0.73
N LYS A 23 4.20 -8.50 1.95
CA LYS A 23 5.63 -8.56 2.33
C LYS A 23 6.44 -9.56 1.49
N ASP A 24 5.80 -10.59 0.98
CA ASP A 24 6.45 -11.66 0.22
C ASP A 24 6.58 -11.31 -1.28
N THR A 25 5.96 -10.22 -1.72
CA THR A 25 6.02 -9.79 -3.14
C THR A 25 7.39 -9.22 -3.51
N LEU A 26 7.78 -9.36 -4.79
CA LEU A 26 8.96 -8.68 -5.33
C LEU A 26 8.88 -7.16 -5.18
N LEU A 27 7.66 -6.60 -5.21
CA LEU A 27 7.43 -5.18 -5.05
C LEU A 27 7.76 -4.68 -3.64
N ALA A 28 7.38 -5.43 -2.59
CA ALA A 28 7.78 -5.10 -1.22
C ALA A 28 9.30 -5.10 -1.07
N LYS A 29 9.97 -6.13 -1.60
CA LYS A 29 11.44 -6.24 -1.59
C LYS A 29 12.10 -5.06 -2.33
N LEU A 30 11.56 -4.69 -3.49
CA LEU A 30 12.04 -3.55 -4.27
C LEU A 30 11.90 -2.23 -3.51
N ILE A 31 10.75 -1.98 -2.86
CA ILE A 31 10.52 -0.75 -2.09
C ILE A 31 11.50 -0.66 -0.92
N ILE A 32 11.71 -1.77 -0.20
CA ILE A 32 12.66 -1.82 0.92
C ILE A 32 14.08 -1.51 0.44
N ALA A 33 14.57 -2.21 -0.58
CA ALA A 33 15.91 -1.98 -1.13
C ALA A 33 16.09 -0.55 -1.65
N ALA A 34 15.05 0.03 -2.26
CA ALA A 34 15.08 1.42 -2.71
C ALA A 34 15.15 2.40 -1.53
N ALA A 35 14.39 2.15 -0.46
CA ALA A 35 14.40 2.98 0.74
C ALA A 35 15.74 2.91 1.48
N GLU A 36 16.32 1.72 1.64
CA GLU A 36 17.67 1.52 2.21
C GLU A 36 18.73 2.32 1.42
N LYS A 37 18.66 2.29 0.08
CA LYS A 37 19.62 2.99 -0.77
C LYS A 37 19.43 4.52 -0.76
N ALA A 38 18.19 4.99 -0.71
CA ALA A 38 17.87 6.41 -0.80
C ALA A 38 17.99 7.15 0.53
N ILE A 39 17.74 6.47 1.65
CA ILE A 39 17.64 7.11 2.98
C ILE A 39 18.59 6.40 3.96
N LYS A 40 19.78 6.97 4.14
CA LYS A 40 20.89 6.35 4.91
C LYS A 40 20.54 5.97 6.36
N THR A 41 19.61 6.67 7.00
CA THR A 41 19.22 6.44 8.39
C THR A 41 17.97 5.56 8.54
N ASN A 42 17.37 5.15 7.42
CA ASN A 42 16.11 4.42 7.43
C ASN A 42 16.36 2.94 7.65
N THR A 43 15.60 2.35 8.56
CA THR A 43 15.63 0.90 8.78
C THR A 43 14.59 0.20 7.90
N ASN A 44 14.77 -1.11 7.72
CA ASN A 44 13.74 -1.92 7.06
C ASN A 44 12.41 -1.83 7.80
N ARG A 45 12.45 -1.82 9.13
CA ARG A 45 11.26 -1.69 9.97
C ARG A 45 10.50 -0.38 9.70
N ASP A 46 11.20 0.74 9.52
CA ASP A 46 10.56 2.02 9.20
C ASP A 46 9.81 1.95 7.87
N THR A 47 10.44 1.34 6.87
CA THR A 47 9.83 1.11 5.55
C THR A 47 8.62 0.19 5.65
N GLU A 48 8.72 -0.91 6.40
CA GLU A 48 7.61 -1.84 6.61
C GLU A 48 6.40 -1.14 7.27
N VAL A 49 6.64 -0.31 8.29
CA VAL A 49 5.60 0.46 8.99
C VAL A 49 4.94 1.47 8.04
N ALA A 50 5.73 2.12 7.18
CA ALA A 50 5.21 3.03 6.16
C ALA A 50 4.33 2.30 5.14
N ILE A 51 4.78 1.15 4.62
CA ILE A 51 4.01 0.30 3.69
C ILE A 51 2.71 -0.17 4.36
N GLN A 52 2.79 -0.67 5.60
CA GLN A 52 1.62 -1.10 6.37
C GLN A 52 0.59 0.02 6.52
N THR A 53 1.04 1.22 6.87
CA THR A 53 0.18 2.39 7.02
C THR A 53 -0.48 2.78 5.70
N TRP A 54 0.29 2.74 4.60
CA TRP A 54 -0.20 3.07 3.28
C TRP A 54 -1.24 2.06 2.77
N LEU A 55 -1.00 0.75 2.96
CA LEU A 55 -1.93 -0.33 2.62
C LEU A 55 -3.21 -0.28 3.46
N ARG A 56 -3.11 0.03 4.75
CA ARG A 56 -4.27 0.17 5.64
C ARG A 56 -5.25 1.22 5.11
N ARG A 57 -4.72 2.35 4.64
CA ARG A 57 -5.52 3.46 4.09
C ARG A 57 -5.97 3.24 2.64
N ALA A 58 -5.57 2.15 1.98
CA ALA A 58 -5.92 1.92 0.57
C ALA A 58 -7.44 1.82 0.35
N GLU A 59 -8.15 1.17 1.28
CA GLU A 59 -9.61 1.06 1.20
C GLU A 59 -10.30 2.42 1.36
N GLU A 60 -9.86 3.25 2.30
CA GLU A 60 -10.39 4.60 2.49
C GLU A 60 -10.21 5.45 1.22
N ARG A 61 -9.02 5.39 0.61
CA ARG A 61 -8.74 6.09 -0.66
C ARG A 61 -9.63 5.59 -1.79
N ARG A 62 -9.81 4.28 -1.91
CA ARG A 62 -10.69 3.65 -2.90
C ARG A 62 -12.13 4.11 -2.75
N GLN A 63 -12.65 4.10 -1.52
CA GLN A 63 -14.01 4.54 -1.23
C GLN A 63 -14.20 6.04 -1.49
N SER A 64 -13.19 6.87 -1.20
CA SER A 64 -13.22 8.29 -1.53
C SER A 64 -13.30 8.51 -3.05
N GLN A 65 -12.58 7.73 -3.85
CA GLN A 65 -12.66 7.79 -5.31
C GLN A 65 -14.04 7.40 -5.82
N LEU A 66 -14.59 6.27 -5.39
CA LEU A 66 -15.92 5.82 -5.80
C LEU A 66 -17.01 6.84 -5.46
N ARG A 67 -16.94 7.48 -4.28
CA ARG A 67 -17.88 8.55 -3.91
C ARG A 67 -17.76 9.77 -4.81
N LYS A 68 -16.56 10.13 -5.27
CA LYS A 68 -16.37 11.24 -6.21
C LYS A 68 -16.93 10.90 -7.58
N GLU A 69 -16.68 9.70 -8.08
CA GLU A 69 -17.20 9.21 -9.36
C GLU A 69 -18.74 9.19 -9.36
N ASN A 70 -19.37 8.67 -8.31
CA ASN A 70 -20.84 8.66 -8.18
C ASN A 70 -21.46 10.07 -8.15
N ARG A 71 -20.75 11.08 -7.65
CA ARG A 71 -21.22 12.49 -7.64
C ARG A 71 -21.09 13.18 -8.99
N LEU A 72 -20.19 12.69 -9.86
CA LEU A 72 -20.01 13.24 -11.21
C LEU A 72 -20.98 12.63 -12.21
N ASN A 73 -21.48 11.43 -11.91
CA ASN A 73 -22.32 10.63 -12.81
C ASN A 73 -23.82 10.64 -12.44
N GLY A 74 -24.21 11.32 -11.36
CA GLY A 74 -25.60 11.46 -10.91
C GLY A 74 -26.01 12.92 -10.88
#